data_AF-A0A6P6B9A5-F1
#
_entry.id   AF-A0A6P6B9A5-F1
#
_cell.length_a   1.000
_cell.length_b   1.000
_cell.length_c   1.000
_cell.angle_alpha   90.00
_cell.angle_beta   90.00
_cell.angle_gamma   90.00
#
_symmetry.space_group_name_H-M   'P 1'
#
loop_
_entity.id
_entity.type
_entity.pdbx_description
1 polymer ?
#
loop_
_entity_poly.entity_id
_entity_poly.type
_entity_poly.pdbx_seq_one_letter_code
_entity_poly.pdbx_strand_id
1 'polypeptide(L)'
;MRKPPSLVDLCVRMAIDNVRYLGDDGETDSHLLERILPHCTMDQLLHVERSRKGRDLSSVTDKLWKNFYDLQFGRASTKLVIERMKLKRVSFRWRQLYEEN
;
A
#
# COMPACT_ATOMS: atom_id res chain seq x y z
N MET A 1 -23.18 -19.54 -10.66
CA MET A 1 -23.84 -18.22 -10.65
C MET A 1 -22.92 -17.23 -9.93
N ARG A 2 -22.56 -16.10 -10.56
CA ARG A 2 -21.81 -15.04 -9.86
C ARG A 2 -22.78 -14.31 -8.94
N LYS A 3 -22.52 -14.30 -7.63
CA LYS A 3 -23.30 -13.49 -6.69
C LYS A 3 -23.17 -12.01 -7.09
N PRO A 4 -24.26 -11.25 -7.12
CA PRO A 4 -24.18 -9.82 -7.38
C PRO A 4 -23.27 -9.18 -6.31
N PRO A 5 -22.36 -8.26 -6.71
CA PRO A 5 -21.47 -7.59 -5.77
C PRO A 5 -22.29 -6.81 -4.75
N SER A 6 -21.81 -6.78 -3.51
CA SER A 6 -22.44 -5.96 -2.48
C SER A 6 -22.22 -4.48 -2.76
N LEU A 7 -23.03 -3.61 -2.12
CA LEU A 7 -22.81 -2.16 -2.15
C LEU A 7 -21.37 -1.79 -1.76
N VAL A 8 -20.80 -2.52 -0.79
CA VAL A 8 -19.43 -2.29 -0.35
C VAL A 8 -18.43 -2.69 -1.44
N ASP A 9 -18.66 -3.78 -2.17
CA ASP A 9 -17.76 -4.17 -3.27
C ASP A 9 -17.80 -3.19 -4.44
N LEU A 10 -18.96 -2.58 -4.69
CA LEU A 10 -19.13 -1.50 -5.67
C LEU A 10 -18.39 -0.22 -5.21
N CYS A 11 -18.50 0.14 -3.93
CA CYS A 11 -17.75 1.27 -3.37
C CYS A 11 -16.24 1.03 -3.42
N VAL A 12 -15.78 -0.19 -3.11
CA VAL A 12 -14.35 -0.54 -3.20
C VAL A 12 -13.85 -0.39 -4.64
N ARG A 13 -14.59 -0.89 -5.63
CA ARG A 13 -14.24 -0.70 -7.06
C ARG A 13 -14.18 0.77 -7.44
N MET A 14 -15.20 1.53 -7.09
CA MET A 14 -15.26 2.96 -7.40
C MET A 14 -14.12 3.73 -6.72
N ALA A 15 -13.75 3.34 -5.50
CA ALA A 15 -12.65 3.95 -4.77
C ALA A 15 -11.27 3.57 -5.36
N ILE A 16 -11.11 2.36 -5.90
CA ILE A 16 -9.90 1.97 -6.67
C ILE A 16 -9.79 2.84 -7.93
N ASP A 17 -10.88 2.97 -8.68
CA ASP A 17 -10.92 3.77 -9.92
C ASP A 17 -10.63 5.26 -9.66
N ASN A 18 -10.97 5.73 -8.45
CA ASN A 18 -10.81 7.12 -8.02
C ASN A 18 -9.73 7.29 -6.94
N VAL A 19 -8.81 6.34 -6.80
CA VAL A 19 -7.82 6.34 -5.71
C VAL A 19 -6.95 7.61 -5.68
N ARG A 20 -6.74 8.25 -6.83
CA ARG A 20 -6.08 9.56 -6.97
C ARG A 20 -6.77 10.70 -6.21
N TYR A 21 -8.04 10.53 -5.85
CA TYR A 21 -8.84 11.50 -5.11
C TYR A 21 -8.99 11.14 -3.62
N LEU A 22 -8.70 9.89 -3.21
CA LEU A 22 -8.72 9.46 -1.80
C LEU A 22 -7.64 10.13 -0.94
N GLY A 23 -6.75 10.87 -1.59
CA GLY A 23 -5.59 11.49 -1.01
C GLY A 23 -5.80 12.86 -0.39
N ASP A 24 -6.93 13.52 -0.67
CA ASP A 24 -7.08 14.97 -0.46
C ASP A 24 -7.73 15.34 0.89
N ASP A 25 -8.56 14.47 1.45
CA ASP A 25 -9.57 14.86 2.43
C ASP A 25 -9.44 14.22 3.80
N GLY A 26 -8.53 13.26 4.04
CA GLY A 26 -8.23 12.79 5.39
C GLY A 26 -9.35 12.00 6.11
N GLU A 27 -10.59 12.12 5.67
CA GLU A 27 -11.82 11.52 6.21
C GLU A 27 -11.99 10.04 5.86
N THR A 28 -11.18 9.50 4.95
CA THR A 28 -11.31 8.08 4.59
C THR A 28 -10.93 7.18 5.77
N ASP A 29 -11.89 6.36 6.20
CA ASP A 29 -11.76 5.35 7.26
C ASP A 29 -10.63 4.35 6.96
N SER A 30 -9.84 4.02 7.98
CA SER A 30 -8.75 3.04 7.94
C SER A 30 -9.21 1.68 7.42
N HIS A 31 -10.42 1.24 7.78
CA HIS A 31 -10.97 -0.05 7.33
C HIS A 31 -11.30 -0.08 5.84
N LEU A 32 -11.69 1.05 5.26
CA LEU A 32 -11.91 1.17 3.82
C LEU A 32 -10.57 1.13 3.08
N LEU A 33 -9.56 1.81 3.62
CA LEU A 33 -8.21 1.80 3.06
C LEU A 33 -7.60 0.40 3.08
N GLU A 34 -7.77 -0.37 4.15
CA GLU A 34 -7.32 -1.77 4.21
C GLU A 34 -7.95 -2.65 3.12
N ARG A 35 -9.13 -2.30 2.61
CA ARG A 35 -9.80 -3.02 1.53
C ARG A 35 -9.45 -2.49 0.13
N ILE A 36 -9.21 -1.19 0.00
CA ILE A 36 -8.92 -0.54 -1.29
C ILE A 36 -7.45 -0.66 -1.65
N LEU A 37 -6.55 -0.36 -0.71
CA LEU A 37 -5.11 -0.30 -0.96
C LEU A 37 -4.49 -1.60 -1.50
N PRO A 38 -4.94 -2.82 -1.13
CA PRO A 38 -4.45 -4.06 -1.74
C PRO A 38 -4.73 -4.21 -3.23
N HIS A 39 -5.69 -3.46 -3.77
CA HIS A 39 -6.05 -3.47 -5.19
C HIS A 39 -5.43 -2.30 -5.96
N CYS A 40 -4.77 -1.37 -5.27
CA CYS A 40 -4.08 -0.26 -5.90
C CYS A 40 -2.82 -0.74 -6.62
N THR A 41 -2.39 0.01 -7.62
CA THR A 41 -1.05 -0.09 -8.18
C THR A 41 -0.04 0.62 -7.29
N MET A 42 1.24 0.32 -7.49
CA MET A 42 2.33 0.93 -6.71
C MET A 42 2.34 2.46 -6.79
N ASP A 43 2.14 3.03 -7.98
CA ASP A 43 2.08 4.48 -8.17
C ASP A 43 0.89 5.12 -7.44
N GLN A 44 -0.25 4.43 -7.43
CA GLN A 44 -1.43 4.87 -6.68
C GLN A 44 -1.20 4.82 -5.17
N LEU A 45 -0.52 3.78 -4.67
CA LEU A 45 -0.13 3.67 -3.26
C LEU A 45 0.83 4.80 -2.85
N LEU A 46 1.82 5.10 -3.70
CA LEU A 46 2.76 6.20 -3.51
C LEU A 46 2.02 7.54 -3.45
N HIS A 47 1.07 7.77 -4.35
CA HIS A 47 0.28 8.99 -4.41
C HIS A 47 -0.55 9.19 -3.14
N VAL A 48 -1.31 8.17 -2.70
CA VAL A 48 -2.16 8.23 -1.50
C VAL A 48 -1.37 8.60 -0.24
N GLU A 49 -0.19 8.03 -0.08
CA GLU A 49 0.65 8.33 1.08
C GLU A 49 1.45 9.64 0.93
N ARG A 50 1.64 10.18 -0.28
CA ARG A 50 2.25 11.51 -0.50
C ARG A 50 1.25 12.65 -0.34
N SER A 51 0.00 12.42 -0.75
CA SER A 51 -1.08 13.41 -0.68
C SER A 51 -1.54 13.65 0.77
N ARG A 52 -1.46 12.62 1.64
CA ARG A 52 -1.93 12.72 3.02
C ARG A 52 -0.90 13.40 3.93
N LYS A 53 -1.07 14.72 4.13
CA LYS A 53 -0.28 15.47 5.13
C LYS A 53 -0.73 15.13 6.55
N GLY A 54 -0.05 14.19 7.21
CA GLY A 54 -0.12 14.01 8.67
C GLY A 54 -0.79 12.74 9.21
N ARG A 55 -1.30 11.82 8.37
CA ARG A 55 -1.73 10.48 8.80
C ARG A 55 -0.69 9.44 8.39
N ASP A 56 -0.10 8.76 9.38
CA ASP A 56 0.81 7.65 9.10
C ASP A 56 0.00 6.39 8.75
N LEU A 57 0.03 6.00 7.48
CA LEU A 57 -0.62 4.77 7.00
C LEU A 57 0.33 3.57 6.96
N SER A 58 1.57 3.73 7.47
CA SER A 58 2.59 2.68 7.45
C SER A 58 2.11 1.36 8.03
N SER A 59 1.18 1.37 8.99
CA SER A 59 0.59 0.15 9.54
C SER A 59 -0.09 -0.74 8.49
N VAL A 60 -0.73 -0.13 7.49
CA VAL A 60 -1.46 -0.79 6.40
C VAL A 60 -0.58 -0.91 5.14
N THR A 61 0.12 0.17 4.80
CA THR A 61 0.86 0.28 3.54
C THR A 61 2.18 -0.48 3.56
N ASP A 62 2.86 -0.62 4.69
CA ASP A 62 4.18 -1.25 4.75
C ASP A 62 4.12 -2.75 4.37
N LYS A 63 3.00 -3.43 4.70
CA LYS A 63 2.71 -4.79 4.23
C LYS A 63 2.49 -4.84 2.72
N LEU A 64 1.84 -3.83 2.15
CA LEU A 64 1.60 -3.74 0.71
C LEU A 64 2.89 -3.45 -0.04
N TRP A 65 3.70 -2.51 0.44
CA TRP A 65 5.02 -2.22 -0.10
C TRP A 65 5.93 -3.45 -0.11
N LYS A 66 5.91 -4.26 0.95
CA LYS A 66 6.64 -5.54 0.96
C LYS A 66 6.17 -6.49 -0.15
N ASN A 67 4.85 -6.59 -0.37
CA ASN A 67 4.30 -7.43 -1.43
C ASN A 67 4.67 -6.91 -2.83
N PHE A 68 4.65 -5.59 -3.05
CA PHE A 68 5.15 -5.00 -4.28
C PHE A 68 6.63 -5.31 -4.48
N TYR A 69 7.44 -5.29 -3.41
CA TYR A 69 8.89 -5.51 -3.51
C TYR A 69 9.17 -6.96 -3.88
N ASP A 70 8.41 -7.89 -3.32
CA ASP A 70 8.39 -9.29 -3.73
C ASP A 70 7.97 -9.46 -5.20
N LEU A 71 6.93 -8.74 -5.65
CA LEU A 71 6.46 -8.80 -7.04
C LEU A 71 7.47 -8.24 -8.06
N GLN A 72 8.15 -7.14 -7.75
CA GLN A 72 9.12 -6.52 -8.67
C GLN A 72 10.50 -7.19 -8.63
N PHE A 73 11.06 -7.42 -7.44
CA PHE A 73 12.44 -7.86 -7.27
C PHE A 73 12.56 -9.35 -6.91
N GLY A 74 11.44 -10.01 -6.62
CA GLY A 74 11.37 -11.42 -6.26
C GLY A 74 11.65 -11.70 -4.78
N ARG A 75 11.12 -12.84 -4.29
CA ARG A 75 11.24 -13.29 -2.89
C ARG A 75 12.67 -13.34 -2.37
N ALA A 76 13.61 -13.70 -3.24
CA ALA A 76 15.03 -13.81 -2.89
C ALA A 76 15.59 -12.44 -2.46
N SER A 77 15.30 -11.39 -3.24
CA SER A 77 15.71 -10.02 -2.97
C SER A 77 15.04 -9.49 -1.70
N THR A 78 13.73 -9.69 -1.55
CA THR A 78 12.98 -9.31 -0.34
C THR A 78 13.57 -9.94 0.92
N LYS A 79 13.90 -11.24 0.87
CA LYS A 79 14.51 -11.95 2.00
C LYS A 79 15.90 -11.41 2.32
N LEU A 80 16.70 -11.11 1.29
CA LEU A 80 18.04 -10.55 1.45
C LEU A 80 17.99 -9.17 2.13
N VAL A 81 17.05 -8.32 1.74
CA VAL A 81 16.80 -7.02 2.40
C VAL A 81 16.42 -7.19 3.87
N ILE A 82 15.51 -8.12 4.19
CA ILE A 82 15.11 -8.42 5.58
C ILE A 82 16.30 -8.91 6.40
N GLU A 83 17.12 -9.80 5.85
CA GLU A 83 18.34 -10.28 6.52
C GLU A 83 19.33 -9.14 6.74
N ARG A 84 19.54 -8.25 5.76
CA ARG A 84 20.38 -7.05 5.92
C ARG A 84 19.86 -6.11 6.99
N MET A 85 18.56 -5.88 7.06
CA MET A 85 17.93 -5.07 8.11
C MET A 85 18.19 -5.66 9.50
N LYS A 86 18.01 -6.97 9.66
CA LYS A 86 18.30 -7.69 10.91
C LYS A 86 19.77 -7.60 11.31
N LEU A 87 20.69 -7.85 10.36
CA LEU A 87 22.13 -7.81 10.59
C LEU A 87 22.59 -6.41 11.04
N LYS A 88 22.06 -5.36 10.42
CA LYS A 88 22.38 -3.97 10.76
C LYS A 88 21.57 -3.42 11.94
N ARG A 89 20.62 -4.19 12.48
CA ARG A 89 19.68 -3.76 13.54
C ARG A 89 18.91 -2.47 13.19
N VAL A 90 18.53 -2.33 11.92
CA VAL A 90 17.79 -1.18 11.40
C VAL A 90 16.45 -1.65 10.84
N SER A 91 15.39 -0.89 11.10
CA SER A 91 14.09 -1.08 10.45
C SER A 91 13.85 0.08 9.50
N PHE A 92 13.88 -0.19 8.19
CA PHE A 92 13.44 0.76 7.18
C PHE A 92 12.01 0.46 6.77
N ARG A 93 11.24 1.50 6.44
CA ARG A 93 9.95 1.31 5.77
C ARG A 93 10.22 0.79 4.37
N TRP A 94 9.40 -0.16 3.89
CA TRP A 94 9.59 -0.73 2.55
C TRP A 94 9.52 0.32 1.45
N ARG A 95 8.72 1.36 1.64
CA ARG A 95 8.69 2.57 0.80
C ARG A 95 10.07 3.23 0.63
N GLN A 96 10.87 3.37 1.70
CA GLN A 96 12.15 4.08 1.62
C GLN A 96 13.12 3.36 0.68
N LEU A 97 13.07 2.03 0.67
CA LEU A 97 13.85 1.22 -0.25
C LEU A 97 13.45 1.42 -1.72
N TYR A 98 12.23 1.89 -1.95
CA TYR A 98 11.73 2.22 -3.27
C TYR A 98 12.05 3.64 -3.71
N GLU A 99 12.09 4.60 -2.80
CA GLU A 99 12.49 5.97 -3.12
C GLU A 99 14.00 6.12 -3.33
N GLU A 100 14.80 5.17 -2.83
CA GLU A 100 16.27 5.15 -2.98
C GLU A 100 16.79 4.35 -4.20
N ASN A 101 15.92 3.79 -5.06
CA ASN A 101 16.34 3.09 -6.30
C ASN A 101 16.03 3.88 -7.58
#